data_AF-A0A8M8UTP3-F1
#
_entry.id   AF-A0A8M8UTP3-F1
#
_cell.length_a   1.000
_cell.length_b   1.000
_cell.length_c   1.000
_cell.angle_alpha   90.00
_cell.angle_beta   90.00
_cell.angle_gamma   90.00
#
_symmetry.space_group_name_H-M   'P 1'
#
loop_
_entity.id
_entity.type
_entity.pdbx_description
1 polymer ?
#
loop_
_entity_poly.entity_id
_entity_poly.type
_entity_poly.pdbx_seq_one_letter_code
_entity_poly.pdbx_strand_id
1 'polypeptide(L)'
;MYSALPYAFGQVVVELPHLLVQTLVYSVIVYAMIGFHWTPAKFFWYIFFMYFTLLYFTLYGMMTVAVTPNHNIAAIISSAFYAIWNLFSGFIIPKTRIPKWWRWYYYLCPMAWTLYGLVASQFGDIQDKLDTGETVEQFIRSYLGFKHDFVGYVAVIIAGIGVIFGFIFAFSIKVFNFQTR
;
A
#
# COMPACT_ATOMS: atom_id res chain seq x y z
N MET A 1 -4.61 -14.01 -31.91
CA MET A 1 -4.25 -13.87 -30.48
C MET A 1 -3.81 -12.43 -30.26
N TYR A 2 -4.39 -11.71 -29.29
CA TYR A 2 -4.03 -10.30 -29.04
C TYR A 2 -2.56 -10.18 -28.61
N SER A 3 -1.93 -9.04 -28.91
CA SER A 3 -0.60 -8.75 -28.38
C SER A 3 -0.63 -8.68 -26.84
N ALA A 4 0.46 -9.10 -26.21
CA ALA A 4 0.63 -9.15 -24.76
C ALA A 4 0.32 -7.81 -24.06
N LEU A 5 0.68 -6.69 -24.68
CA LEU A 5 0.52 -5.36 -24.09
C LEU A 5 -0.95 -4.88 -24.03
N PRO A 6 -1.75 -4.96 -25.11
CA PRO A 6 -3.19 -4.71 -25.04
C PRO A 6 -3.92 -5.58 -24.00
N TYR A 7 -3.52 -6.85 -23.86
CA TYR A 7 -4.10 -7.74 -22.86
C TYR A 7 -3.79 -7.27 -21.43
N ALA A 8 -2.50 -7.02 -21.13
CA ALA A 8 -2.09 -6.54 -19.82
C ALA A 8 -2.76 -5.21 -19.44
N PHE A 9 -2.83 -4.27 -20.40
CA PHE A 9 -3.50 -2.99 -20.19
C PHE A 9 -5.01 -3.16 -19.93
N GLY A 10 -5.70 -3.98 -20.74
CA GLY A 10 -7.11 -4.27 -20.55
C GLY A 10 -7.39 -4.88 -19.17
N GLN A 11 -6.55 -5.81 -18.72
CA GLN A 11 -6.68 -6.43 -17.40
C GLN A 11 -6.52 -5.41 -16.28
N VAL A 12 -5.47 -4.55 -16.31
CA VAL A 12 -5.28 -3.51 -15.30
C VAL A 12 -6.46 -2.52 -15.28
N VAL A 13 -6.98 -2.13 -16.44
CA VAL A 13 -8.10 -1.18 -16.54
C VAL A 13 -9.39 -1.77 -15.96
N VAL A 14 -9.64 -3.07 -16.11
CA VAL A 14 -10.83 -3.73 -15.53
C VAL A 14 -10.75 -3.81 -14.01
N GLU A 15 -9.55 -3.94 -13.44
CA GLU A 15 -9.36 -3.99 -11.98
C GLU A 15 -9.65 -2.64 -11.31
N LEU A 16 -9.35 -1.50 -11.95
CA LEU A 16 -9.55 -0.17 -11.37
C LEU A 16 -11.00 0.07 -10.84
N PRO A 17 -12.07 -0.09 -11.64
CA PRO A 17 -13.43 0.12 -11.16
C PRO A 17 -13.87 -0.92 -10.14
N HIS A 18 -13.46 -2.18 -10.28
CA HIS A 18 -13.80 -3.24 -9.32
C HIS A 18 -13.21 -2.95 -7.95
N LEU A 19 -11.93 -2.60 -7.91
CA LEU A 19 -11.24 -2.24 -6.68
C LEU A 19 -11.77 -0.93 -6.09
N LEU A 20 -12.23 0.01 -6.92
CA LEU A 20 -12.84 1.25 -6.42
C LEU A 20 -14.13 0.93 -5.66
N VAL A 21 -15.04 0.15 -6.24
CA VAL A 21 -16.29 -0.26 -5.60
C VAL A 21 -16.00 -1.06 -4.32
N GLN A 22 -15.09 -2.03 -4.40
CA GLN A 22 -14.68 -2.83 -3.24
C GLN A 22 -14.12 -1.95 -2.11
N THR A 23 -13.26 -1.00 -2.45
CA THR A 23 -12.67 -0.08 -1.47
C THR A 23 -13.73 0.80 -0.84
N LEU A 24 -14.68 1.34 -1.61
CA LEU A 24 -15.73 2.20 -1.08
C LEU A 24 -16.59 1.44 -0.05
N VAL A 25 -17.05 0.24 -0.40
CA VAL A 25 -17.85 -0.60 0.49
C VAL A 25 -17.06 -0.94 1.76
N TYR A 26 -15.82 -1.42 1.60
CA TYR A 26 -14.96 -1.76 2.73
C TYR A 26 -14.67 -0.56 3.62
N SER A 27 -14.35 0.58 3.02
CA SER A 27 -13.94 1.77 3.75
C SER A 27 -15.08 2.35 4.56
N VAL A 28 -16.30 2.42 4.01
CA VAL A 28 -17.48 2.94 4.73
C VAL A 28 -17.75 2.10 5.99
N ILE A 29 -17.74 0.77 5.86
CA ILE A 29 -18.03 -0.13 6.97
C ILE A 29 -16.94 -0.02 8.05
N VAL A 30 -15.66 -0.15 7.66
CA VAL A 30 -14.55 -0.17 8.62
C VAL A 30 -14.33 1.19 9.27
N TYR A 31 -14.45 2.29 8.52
CA TYR A 31 -14.32 3.63 9.07
C TYR A 31 -15.37 3.90 10.15
N ALA A 32 -16.61 3.45 9.93
CA ALA A 32 -17.68 3.54 10.91
C ALA A 32 -17.43 2.66 12.15
N MET A 33 -16.97 1.42 11.97
CA MET A 33 -16.72 0.50 13.09
C MET A 33 -15.57 0.94 13.99
N ILE A 34 -14.51 1.52 13.42
CA ILE A 34 -13.37 2.02 14.20
C ILE A 34 -13.75 3.28 14.99
N GLY A 35 -14.79 4.00 14.55
CA GLY A 35 -15.20 5.26 15.18
C GLY A 35 -14.28 6.42 14.84
N PHE A 36 -13.72 6.45 13.63
CA PHE A 36 -12.90 7.58 13.18
C PHE A 36 -13.69 8.88 13.10
N HIS A 37 -12.98 10.00 13.21
CA HIS A 37 -13.59 11.33 13.19
C HIS A 37 -14.22 11.61 11.82
N TRP A 38 -15.52 11.87 11.75
CA TRP A 38 -16.26 12.04 10.50
C TRP A 38 -16.06 13.42 9.86
N THR A 39 -14.83 13.70 9.44
CA THR A 39 -14.49 14.88 8.64
C THR A 39 -14.28 14.47 7.18
N PRO A 40 -14.88 15.17 6.19
CA PRO A 40 -14.76 14.80 4.78
C PRO A 40 -13.30 14.63 4.33
N ALA A 41 -12.40 15.52 4.75
CA ALA A 41 -10.98 15.42 4.41
C ALA A 41 -10.34 14.10 4.88
N LYS A 42 -10.55 13.71 6.14
CA LYS A 42 -9.99 12.46 6.71
C LYS A 42 -10.58 11.23 6.05
N PHE A 43 -11.87 11.27 5.74
CA PHE A 43 -12.56 10.19 5.06
C PHE A 43 -12.05 9.98 3.62
N PHE A 44 -11.88 11.05 2.85
CA PHE A 44 -11.31 10.96 1.49
C PHE A 44 -9.85 10.49 1.50
N TRP A 45 -9.05 10.96 2.46
CA TRP A 45 -7.68 10.45 2.64
C TRP A 45 -7.67 8.94 2.94
N TYR A 46 -8.57 8.48 3.81
CA TYR A 46 -8.69 7.07 4.14
C TYR A 46 -9.07 6.22 2.92
N ILE A 47 -10.09 6.63 2.16
CA ILE A 47 -10.47 5.96 0.90
C ILE A 47 -9.30 5.93 -0.08
N PHE A 48 -8.59 7.05 -0.25
CA PHE A 48 -7.45 7.15 -1.15
C PHE A 48 -6.37 6.13 -0.79
N PHE A 49 -5.91 6.13 0.47
CA PHE A 49 -4.85 5.22 0.90
C PHE A 49 -5.28 3.76 0.84
N MET A 50 -6.53 3.45 1.20
CA MET A 50 -7.06 2.09 1.09
C MET A 50 -7.20 1.64 -0.37
N TYR A 51 -7.67 2.52 -1.27
CA TYR A 51 -7.84 2.20 -2.68
C TYR A 51 -6.51 1.84 -3.32
N PHE A 52 -5.50 2.70 -3.17
CA PHE A 52 -4.20 2.42 -3.72
C PHE A 52 -3.51 1.23 -3.05
N THR A 53 -3.82 0.96 -1.78
CA THR A 53 -3.32 -0.22 -1.09
C THR A 53 -3.82 -1.49 -1.72
N LEU A 54 -5.14 -1.61 -1.91
CA LEU A 54 -5.74 -2.75 -2.59
C LEU A 54 -5.24 -2.84 -4.04
N LEU A 55 -5.12 -1.71 -4.74
CA LEU A 55 -4.61 -1.65 -6.10
C LEU A 55 -3.19 -2.21 -6.23
N TYR A 56 -2.24 -1.74 -5.42
CA TYR A 56 -0.87 -2.23 -5.54
C TYR A 56 -0.76 -3.71 -5.15
N PHE A 57 -1.56 -4.19 -4.19
CA PHE A 57 -1.57 -5.61 -3.81
C PHE A 57 -2.08 -6.49 -4.96
N THR A 58 -3.17 -6.09 -5.61
CA THR A 58 -3.69 -6.79 -6.79
C THR A 58 -2.68 -6.79 -7.94
N LEU A 59 -2.09 -5.63 -8.25
CA LEU A 59 -1.07 -5.51 -9.29
C LEU A 59 0.19 -6.34 -8.99
N TYR A 60 0.61 -6.39 -7.73
CA TYR A 60 1.72 -7.22 -7.28
C TYR A 60 1.42 -8.72 -7.42
N GLY A 61 0.20 -9.15 -7.08
CA GLY A 61 -0.25 -10.52 -7.27
C GLY A 61 -0.24 -10.91 -8.76
N MET A 62 -0.80 -10.07 -9.62
CA MET A 62 -0.80 -10.26 -11.07
C MET A 62 0.62 -10.30 -11.65
N MET A 63 1.51 -9.41 -11.20
CA MET A 63 2.93 -9.40 -11.56
C MET A 63 3.61 -10.70 -11.17
N THR A 64 3.39 -11.18 -9.95
CA THR A 64 4.04 -12.39 -9.44
C THR A 64 3.61 -13.62 -10.25
N VAL A 65 2.31 -13.74 -10.55
CA VAL A 65 1.80 -14.81 -11.43
C VAL A 65 2.42 -14.72 -12.83
N ALA A 66 2.54 -13.52 -13.41
CA ALA A 66 3.11 -13.35 -14.75
C ALA A 66 4.61 -13.71 -14.85
N VAL A 67 5.38 -13.53 -13.77
CA VAL A 67 6.83 -13.84 -13.76
C VAL A 67 7.10 -15.32 -13.48
N THR A 68 6.17 -16.01 -12.82
CA THR A 68 6.35 -17.41 -12.43
C THR A 68 5.73 -18.41 -13.41
N PRO A 69 6.32 -19.61 -13.57
CA PRO A 69 5.78 -20.64 -14.46
C PRO A 69 4.56 -21.38 -13.88
N ASN A 70 4.31 -21.29 -12.56
CA ASN A 70 3.23 -22.02 -11.89
C ASN A 70 2.64 -21.18 -10.74
N HIS A 71 1.31 -21.19 -10.63
CA HIS A 71 0.55 -20.48 -9.57
C HIS A 71 0.96 -20.90 -8.15
N ASN A 72 1.36 -22.16 -7.94
CA ASN A 72 1.85 -22.62 -6.63
C ASN A 72 3.14 -21.92 -6.22
N ILE A 73 4.06 -21.75 -7.18
CA ILE A 73 5.32 -21.02 -6.94
C ILE A 73 5.01 -19.53 -6.74
N ALA A 74 4.08 -18.96 -7.52
CA ALA A 74 3.63 -17.58 -7.34
C ALA A 74 3.13 -17.32 -5.92
N ALA A 75 2.32 -18.24 -5.38
CA ALA A 75 1.76 -18.12 -4.04
C ALA A 75 2.84 -18.18 -2.94
N ILE A 76 3.82 -19.08 -3.08
CA ILE A 76 4.95 -19.19 -2.14
C ILE A 76 5.81 -17.92 -2.15
N ILE A 77 6.12 -17.39 -3.33
CA ILE A 77 6.89 -16.15 -3.46
C ILE A 77 6.11 -14.98 -2.87
N SER A 78 4.83 -14.85 -3.24
CA SER A 78 3.97 -13.76 -2.74
C SER A 78 3.87 -13.77 -1.22
N SER A 79 3.66 -14.94 -0.60
CA SER A 79 3.53 -15.04 0.86
C SER A 79 4.83 -14.68 1.59
N ALA A 80 5.99 -15.06 1.05
CA ALA A 80 7.28 -14.67 1.60
C ALA A 80 7.47 -13.15 1.57
N PHE A 81 7.18 -12.49 0.45
CA PHE A 81 7.27 -11.04 0.34
C PHE A 81 6.25 -10.31 1.24
N TYR A 82 5.02 -10.83 1.36
CA TYR A 82 4.03 -10.29 2.28
C TYR A 82 4.49 -10.36 3.74
N ALA A 83 5.14 -11.45 4.14
CA ALA A 83 5.70 -11.57 5.49
C ALA A 83 6.79 -10.51 5.74
N ILE A 84 7.68 -10.29 4.77
CA ILE A 84 8.74 -9.28 4.89
C ILE A 84 8.15 -7.87 4.92
N TRP A 85 7.18 -7.56 4.05
CA TRP A 85 6.50 -6.26 4.06
C TRP A 85 5.78 -6.01 5.39
N ASN A 86 5.14 -7.03 5.97
CA ASN A 86 4.48 -6.93 7.26
C ASN A 86 5.47 -6.59 8.38
N LEU A 87 6.60 -7.30 8.43
CA LEU A 87 7.65 -7.10 9.44
C LEU A 87 8.26 -5.68 9.39
N PHE A 88 8.54 -5.18 8.19
CA PHE A 88 9.20 -3.89 7.98
C PHE A 88 8.24 -2.74 7.65
N SER A 89 6.93 -2.94 7.80
CA SER A 89 5.90 -1.92 7.57
C SER A 89 6.00 -0.71 8.51
N GLY A 90 6.80 -0.78 9.57
CA GLY A 90 6.90 0.30 10.56
C GLY A 90 5.99 0.13 11.77
N PHE A 91 5.08 -0.86 11.76
CA PHE A 91 4.24 -1.17 12.92
C PHE A 91 4.99 -2.07 13.92
N ILE A 92 5.47 -3.24 13.46
CA ILE A 92 6.21 -4.19 14.32
C ILE A 92 7.58 -3.63 14.69
N ILE A 93 8.30 -3.09 13.71
CA ILE A 93 9.60 -2.46 13.91
C ILE A 93 9.48 -0.98 13.52
N PRO A 94 9.37 -0.07 14.49
CA PRO A 94 9.28 1.36 14.22
C PRO A 94 10.50 1.83 13.42
N LYS A 95 10.28 2.73 12.46
CA LYS A 95 11.33 3.31 11.61
C LYS A 95 12.51 3.88 12.42
N THR A 96 12.22 4.45 13.59
CA THR A 96 13.20 5.04 14.52
C THR A 96 14.18 4.02 15.07
N ARG A 97 13.77 2.76 15.23
CA ARG A 97 14.58 1.66 15.77
C ARG A 97 15.31 0.84 14.70
N ILE A 98 15.01 1.06 13.41
CA ILE A 98 15.71 0.36 12.32
C ILE A 98 17.15 0.91 12.18
N PRO A 99 18.17 0.03 12.18
CA PRO A 99 19.57 0.42 11.95
C PRO A 99 19.71 1.25 10.67
N LYS A 100 20.56 2.29 10.70
CA LYS A 100 20.70 3.24 9.57
C LYS A 100 21.00 2.53 8.24
N TRP A 101 21.78 1.45 8.26
CA TRP A 101 22.14 0.68 7.07
C TRP A 101 21.02 -0.21 6.52
N TRP A 102 19.95 -0.51 7.27
CA TRP A 102 18.76 -1.26 6.80
C TRP A 102 17.57 -0.37 6.45
N ARG A 103 17.68 0.94 6.70
CA ARG A 103 16.56 1.88 6.52
C ARG A 103 16.11 2.04 5.07
N TRP A 104 16.97 1.73 4.10
CA TRP A 104 16.59 1.75 2.67
C TRP A 104 15.43 0.79 2.37
N TYR A 105 15.37 -0.36 3.04
CA TYR A 105 14.32 -1.36 2.81
C TYR A 105 12.95 -0.84 3.26
N TYR A 106 12.91 -0.09 4.37
CA TYR A 106 11.68 0.57 4.83
C TYR A 106 11.10 1.49 3.76
N TYR A 107 11.94 2.23 3.03
CA TYR A 107 11.48 3.11 1.94
C TYR A 107 11.04 2.35 0.69
N LEU A 108 11.53 1.13 0.47
CA LEU A 108 11.11 0.26 -0.63
C LEU A 108 9.79 -0.46 -0.33
N CYS A 109 9.47 -0.67 0.95
CA CYS A 109 8.28 -1.39 1.38
C CYS A 109 7.00 -0.56 1.12
N PRO A 110 6.08 -1.01 0.24
CA PRO A 110 4.83 -0.27 -0.02
C PRO A 110 3.95 -0.17 1.21
N MET A 111 3.91 -1.22 2.03
CA MET A 111 3.10 -1.27 3.25
C MET A 111 3.54 -0.22 4.28
N ALA A 112 4.83 0.15 4.29
CA ALA A 112 5.33 1.20 5.16
C ALA A 112 4.74 2.57 4.84
N TRP A 113 4.55 2.86 3.56
CA TRP A 113 3.92 4.08 3.09
C TRP A 113 2.41 4.09 3.37
N THR A 114 1.73 2.96 3.18
CA THR A 114 0.31 2.84 3.55
C THR A 114 0.10 3.13 5.03
N LEU A 115 0.89 2.51 5.91
CA LEU A 115 0.78 2.74 7.34
C LEU A 115 1.05 4.20 7.70
N TYR A 116 2.10 4.79 7.11
CA TYR A 116 2.39 6.21 7.27
C TYR A 116 1.19 7.07 6.86
N GLY A 117 0.64 6.86 5.67
CA GLY A 117 -0.45 7.66 5.11
C GLY A 117 -1.74 7.57 5.94
N LEU A 118 -2.11 6.36 6.37
CA LEU A 118 -3.28 6.13 7.20
C LEU A 118 -3.11 6.76 8.59
N VAL A 119 -1.99 6.48 9.28
CA VAL A 119 -1.77 6.99 10.64
C VAL A 119 -1.62 8.51 10.65
N ALA A 120 -0.82 9.06 9.73
CA ALA A 120 -0.60 10.50 9.66
C ALA A 120 -1.86 11.27 9.25
N SER A 121 -2.70 10.74 8.34
CA SER A 121 -3.94 11.42 7.95
C SER A 121 -5.05 11.37 9.00
N GLN A 122 -5.15 10.29 9.79
CA GLN A 122 -6.22 10.14 10.77
C GLN A 122 -5.88 10.75 12.13
N PHE A 123 -4.63 10.57 12.58
CA PHE A 123 -4.20 10.91 13.94
C PHE A 123 -3.12 12.01 14.01
N GLY A 124 -2.53 12.41 12.87
CA GLY A 124 -1.41 13.34 12.86
C GLY A 124 -1.74 14.78 13.29
N ASP A 125 -3.02 15.13 13.37
CA ASP A 125 -3.56 16.43 13.76
C ASP A 125 -4.26 16.41 15.13
N ILE A 126 -4.28 15.26 15.81
CA ILE A 126 -4.97 15.11 17.10
C ILE A 126 -4.05 15.58 18.24
N GLN A 127 -4.49 16.61 18.95
CA GLN A 127 -3.77 17.20 20.08
C GLN A 127 -4.23 16.69 21.45
N ASP A 128 -5.13 15.71 21.47
CA ASP A 128 -5.59 15.08 22.71
C ASP A 128 -4.40 14.48 23.47
N LYS A 129 -4.42 14.65 24.79
CA LYS A 129 -3.38 14.13 25.67
C LYS A 129 -3.63 12.65 25.96
N LEU A 130 -2.59 11.86 25.79
CA LEU A 130 -2.55 10.49 26.26
C LEU A 130 -2.36 10.45 27.79
N ASP A 131 -2.65 9.30 28.41
CA ASP A 131 -2.40 9.08 29.84
C ASP A 131 -0.91 9.27 30.23
N THR A 132 -0.01 9.20 29.25
CA THR A 132 1.43 9.48 29.39
C THR A 132 1.76 10.99 29.48
N GLY A 133 0.78 11.87 29.27
CA GLY A 133 0.93 13.32 29.31
C GLY A 133 1.37 13.98 27.99
N GLU A 134 1.78 13.20 26.99
CA GLU A 134 2.12 13.66 25.64
C GLU A 134 0.88 13.73 24.74
N THR A 135 0.89 14.58 23.71
CA THR A 135 -0.21 14.59 22.72
C THR A 135 -0.08 13.43 21.74
N VAL A 136 -1.21 12.98 21.16
CA VAL A 136 -1.21 11.94 20.12
C VAL A 136 -0.29 12.32 18.95
N GLU A 137 -0.30 13.58 18.51
CA GLU A 137 0.63 14.09 17.50
C GLU A 137 2.11 13.92 17.93
N GLN A 138 2.45 14.27 19.18
CA GLN A 138 3.82 14.15 19.69
C GLN A 138 4.28 12.71 19.72
N PHE A 139 3.42 11.78 20.16
CA PHE A 139 3.71 10.36 20.17
C PHE A 139 3.96 9.82 18.74
N ILE A 140 3.12 10.18 17.78
CA ILE A 140 3.27 9.76 16.38
C ILE A 140 4.57 10.30 15.78
N ARG A 141 4.94 11.55 16.11
CA ARG A 141 6.21 12.15 15.65
C ARG A 141 7.43 11.51 16.31
N SER A 142 7.39 11.25 17.61
CA SER A 142 8.56 10.77 18.37
C SER A 142 8.79 9.27 18.19
N TYR A 143 7.72 8.47 18.27
CA TYR A 143 7.80 7.02 18.25
C TYR A 143 7.81 6.46 16.82
N LEU A 144 6.85 6.87 15.99
CA LEU A 144 6.69 6.38 14.61
C LEU A 144 7.50 7.21 13.60
N GLY A 145 7.80 8.47 13.92
CA GLY A 145 8.53 9.36 13.01
C GLY A 145 7.65 9.87 11.86
N PHE A 146 6.32 9.88 12.04
CA PHE A 146 5.38 10.32 11.01
C PHE A 146 5.05 11.80 11.20
N LYS A 147 4.98 12.51 10.08
CA LYS A 147 4.65 13.93 9.98
C LYS A 147 3.42 14.10 9.10
N HIS A 148 2.42 14.84 9.60
CA HIS A 148 1.17 15.13 8.89
C HIS A 148 1.40 15.89 7.58
N ASP A 149 2.31 16.87 7.56
CA ASP A 149 2.65 17.65 6.36
C ASP A 149 3.17 16.80 5.19
N PHE A 150 3.63 15.58 5.47
CA PHE A 150 4.19 14.69 4.46
C PHE A 150 3.15 13.77 3.80
N VAL A 151 1.89 13.78 4.27
CA VAL A 151 0.82 12.90 3.76
C VAL A 151 0.63 13.04 2.25
N GLY A 152 0.71 14.27 1.71
CA GLY A 152 0.62 14.51 0.26
C GLY A 152 1.73 13.85 -0.55
N TYR A 153 2.97 13.87 -0.05
CA TYR A 153 4.09 13.19 -0.71
C TYR A 153 3.92 11.67 -0.67
N VAL A 154 3.45 11.13 0.46
CA VAL A 154 3.18 9.69 0.63
C VAL A 154 2.11 9.22 -0.34
N ALA A 155 1.10 10.05 -0.57
CA ALA A 155 0.04 9.78 -1.55
C ALA A 155 0.60 9.61 -2.97
N VAL A 156 1.50 10.51 -3.38
CA VAL A 156 2.18 10.44 -4.68
C VAL A 156 3.07 9.20 -4.77
N ILE A 157 3.82 8.88 -3.71
CA ILE A 157 4.69 7.69 -3.66
C ILE A 157 3.87 6.41 -3.86
N ILE A 158 2.77 6.25 -3.12
CA ILE A 158 1.91 5.07 -3.20
C ILE A 158 1.26 4.94 -4.59
N ALA A 159 0.77 6.05 -5.16
CA ALA A 159 0.25 6.06 -6.52
C ALA A 159 1.34 5.66 -7.53
N GLY A 160 2.56 6.17 -7.36
CA GLY A 160 3.73 5.81 -8.15
C GLY A 160 4.07 4.32 -8.06
N ILE A 161 4.02 3.73 -6.86
CA ILE A 161 4.25 2.30 -6.67
C ILE A 161 3.20 1.46 -7.42
N GLY A 162 1.93 1.87 -7.39
CA GLY A 162 0.87 1.22 -8.17
C GLY A 162 1.19 1.23 -9.67
N VAL A 163 1.59 2.39 -10.21
CA VAL A 163 1.99 2.52 -11.63
C VAL A 163 3.22 1.65 -11.95
N ILE A 164 4.22 1.62 -11.07
CA ILE A 164 5.42 0.78 -11.23
C ILE A 164 5.04 -0.69 -11.30
N PHE A 165 4.21 -1.20 -10.39
CA PHE A 165 3.78 -2.61 -10.46
C PHE A 165 2.96 -2.90 -11.71
N GLY A 166 2.08 -2.00 -12.14
CA GLY A 166 1.35 -2.13 -13.39
C GLY A 166 2.28 -2.19 -14.62
N PHE A 167 3.33 -1.36 -14.63
CA PHE A 167 4.33 -1.37 -15.69
C PHE A 167 5.15 -2.67 -15.70
N ILE A 168 5.61 -3.13 -14.53
CA ILE A 168 6.36 -4.38 -14.43
C ILE A 168 5.48 -5.56 -14.86
N PHE A 169 4.21 -5.59 -14.45
CA PHE A 169 3.26 -6.60 -14.92
C PHE A 169 3.14 -6.64 -16.45
N ALA A 170 2.91 -5.48 -17.09
CA ALA A 170 2.81 -5.40 -18.54
C ALA A 170 4.11 -5.82 -19.25
N PHE A 171 5.27 -5.46 -18.69
CA PHE A 171 6.57 -5.88 -19.19
C PHE A 171 6.78 -7.40 -19.02
N SER A 172 6.42 -7.96 -17.87
CA SER A 172 6.56 -9.39 -17.57
C SER A 172 5.74 -10.26 -18.52
N ILE A 173 4.48 -9.89 -18.83
CA ILE A 173 3.68 -10.64 -19.82
C ILE A 173 4.34 -10.60 -21.21
N LYS A 174 4.96 -9.48 -21.58
CA LYS A 174 5.65 -9.35 -22.88
C LYS A 174 6.90 -10.24 -22.95
N VAL A 175 7.70 -10.29 -21.88
CA VAL A 175 8.99 -10.99 -21.85
C VAL A 175 8.82 -12.49 -21.58
N PHE A 176 7.98 -12.83 -20.60
CA PHE A 176 7.74 -14.19 -20.14
C PHE A 176 6.46 -14.75 -20.77
N ASN A 177 6.46 -14.89 -22.10
CA ASN A 177 5.34 -15.52 -22.80
C ASN A 177 5.43 -17.05 -22.67
N PHE A 178 5.07 -17.58 -21.50
CA PHE A 178 5.13 -19.03 -21.21
C PHE A 178 4.14 -19.87 -22.03
N GLN A 179 3.17 -19.26 -22.72
CA GLN A 179 2.20 -19.99 -23.56
C GLN A 179 2.75 -20.41 -24.94
N THR A 180 3.95 -19.94 -25.32
CA THR A 180 4.57 -20.31 -26.61
C THR A 180 5.67 -21.36 -26.50
N ARG A 181 5.83 -21.99 -25.32
CA ARG A 181 6.77 -23.08 -25.07
C ARG A 181 6.07 -24.43 -24.95
#